data_AF-A0A7S2F553-F1
#
_entry.id   AF-A0A7S2F553-F1
#
_cell.length_a   1.000
_cell.length_b   1.000
_cell.length_c   1.000
_cell.angle_alpha   90.00
_cell.angle_beta   90.00
_cell.angle_gamma   90.00
#
_symmetry.space_group_name_H-M   'P 1'
#
loop_
_entity.id
_entity.type
_entity.pdbx_description
1 polymer ?
#
loop_
_entity_poly.entity_id
_entity_poly.type
_entity_poly.pdbx_seq_one_letter_code
_entity_poly.pdbx_strand_id
1 'polypeptide(L)'
;AYGQQSSLNYPWLSNKVVVEPNRVTTLEVTTTHESLVSESDLTFTWKFQHMQSVDTDEYTVTGSIIEHNFKTLGHYDLSMIASNEKSTITSKQMVHCLYVKREIRSLLSEDREAFLDAAFTIWNVSTLVGRKKYGGTFTGMDKFAREHAAEATGDIMCDHWHEGSGFLLHHVALTLSFDMSLRSVDPSVTLPYWDFTIEGNYIDSMGGGPAEIASVSPVLTAEWFGEVDGLSHVKNSRWAHVDAVYALPNDVTQNSYGIVRAPWNNAKDTELVRHVSDVCGIEPINKAIPTCATHLALLEGETLGTWLLSIAGNGHGPLHVNTGGVFGECENSTKNFYSEYEEDLSRNLTLTGISQTIFEATGIDYRWNDDTEFTMAGLVREKIHLEYYHIYRTLYRSQICAKDGLPNHLSCPESCDEDTPESECLCTCTGIDSSGTVSADFDWENLEPCLYASDTTKDIFKAVVPEDMRKKLITSICSAGVKQGEQLESA
;
A
#
# COMPACT_ATOMS: atom_id res chain seq x y z
N ALA A 1 -7.41 23.44 19.58
CA ALA A 1 -7.23 24.28 18.37
C ALA A 1 -6.29 23.54 17.42
N TYR A 2 -6.76 23.23 16.22
CA TYR A 2 -5.87 22.84 15.12
C TYR A 2 -4.96 24.02 14.82
N GLY A 3 -3.65 23.89 15.04
CA GLY A 3 -2.68 24.94 14.67
C GLY A 3 -1.76 25.50 15.75
N GLN A 4 -1.49 24.80 16.87
CA GLN A 4 -0.27 25.14 17.61
C GLN A 4 0.97 24.64 16.85
N GLN A 5 1.52 25.54 16.02
CA GLN A 5 2.80 25.49 15.32
C GLN A 5 3.10 24.28 14.41
N SER A 6 2.24 24.01 13.41
CA SER A 6 2.71 23.27 12.21
C SER A 6 3.73 24.06 11.37
N SER A 7 3.86 25.38 11.62
CA SER A 7 4.81 26.27 10.96
C SER A 7 6.28 25.94 11.24
N LEU A 8 6.59 25.15 12.28
CA LEU A 8 7.96 24.70 12.55
C LEU A 8 8.49 23.73 11.47
N ASN A 9 7.59 22.93 10.87
CA ASN A 9 7.98 21.92 9.88
C ASN A 9 7.89 22.41 8.43
N TYR A 10 7.25 23.57 8.20
CA TYR A 10 7.07 24.15 6.87
C TYR A 10 7.54 25.60 6.86
N PRO A 11 8.81 25.87 6.54
CA PRO A 11 9.37 27.22 6.54
C PRO A 11 8.58 28.22 5.68
N TRP A 12 7.92 27.73 4.62
CA TRP A 12 7.06 28.55 3.74
C TRP A 12 5.73 28.99 4.37
N LEU A 13 5.37 28.44 5.55
CA LEU A 13 4.24 28.86 6.38
C LEU A 13 4.64 29.84 7.51
N SER A 14 5.92 30.22 7.60
CA SER A 14 6.36 31.23 8.58
C SER A 14 5.57 32.53 8.40
N ASN A 15 4.95 33.01 9.48
CA ASN A 15 4.07 34.20 9.54
C ASN A 15 2.76 34.10 8.73
N LYS A 16 2.33 32.89 8.35
CA LYS A 16 1.07 32.65 7.64
C LYS A 16 0.11 31.86 8.50
N VAL A 17 -1.18 32.14 8.37
CA VAL A 17 -2.24 31.37 8.99
C VAL A 17 -2.79 30.39 7.96
N VAL A 18 -2.87 29.11 8.32
CA VAL A 18 -3.53 28.09 7.49
C VAL A 18 -4.90 27.81 8.09
N VAL A 19 -5.90 27.82 7.24
CA VAL A 19 -7.27 27.39 7.54
C VAL A 19 -7.67 26.30 6.56
N GLU A 20 -8.68 25.52 6.89
CA GLU A 20 -9.14 24.44 6.04
C GLU A 20 -10.50 24.75 5.45
N PRO A 21 -10.74 24.39 4.19
CA PRO A 21 -12.03 24.59 3.57
C PRO A 21 -13.09 23.70 4.21
N ASN A 22 -14.34 24.18 4.20
CA ASN A 22 -15.52 23.50 4.72
C ASN A 22 -15.54 23.22 6.22
N ARG A 23 -14.50 23.62 6.94
CA ARG A 23 -14.39 23.50 8.40
C ARG A 23 -14.67 24.83 9.09
N VAL A 24 -15.28 24.77 10.27
CA VAL A 24 -15.48 25.96 11.10
C VAL A 24 -14.13 26.37 11.69
N THR A 25 -13.72 27.60 11.38
CA THR A 25 -12.52 28.22 11.95
C THR A 25 -12.96 29.28 12.96
N THR A 26 -12.46 29.17 14.19
CA THR A 26 -12.62 30.22 15.20
C THR A 26 -11.50 31.26 15.05
N LEU A 27 -11.87 32.52 14.91
CA LEU A 27 -10.95 33.66 14.88
C LEU A 27 -11.19 34.51 16.12
N GLU A 28 -10.12 34.83 16.83
CA GLU A 28 -10.16 35.56 18.10
C GLU A 28 -9.23 36.77 18.05
N VAL A 29 -9.70 37.89 18.59
CA VAL A 29 -8.86 39.07 18.81
C VAL A 29 -8.03 38.86 20.08
N THR A 30 -6.74 38.61 19.91
CA THR A 30 -5.78 38.60 21.03
C THR A 30 -5.07 39.95 21.10
N THR A 31 -5.18 40.67 22.22
CA THR A 31 -4.44 41.91 22.46
C THR A 31 -3.30 41.69 23.44
N THR A 32 -2.11 42.21 23.13
CA THR A 32 -0.98 42.32 24.05
C THR A 32 -0.85 43.74 24.63
N HIS A 33 -1.72 44.66 24.22
CA HIS A 33 -1.65 46.07 24.59
C HIS A 33 -2.53 46.37 25.80
N GLU A 34 -1.89 46.66 26.95
CA GLU A 34 -2.52 47.16 28.19
C GLU A 34 -3.28 48.48 28.00
N SER A 35 -3.13 49.16 26.85
CA SER A 35 -3.82 50.41 26.53
C SER A 35 -5.21 50.24 25.92
N LEU A 36 -5.66 48.99 25.67
CA LEU A 36 -7.01 48.68 25.18
C LEU A 36 -8.02 48.37 26.31
N VAL A 37 -7.62 48.62 27.57
CA VAL A 37 -8.30 48.25 28.83
C VAL A 37 -9.60 49.03 29.13
N SER A 38 -10.33 49.47 28.10
CA SER A 38 -11.77 49.68 28.23
C SER A 38 -12.49 48.84 27.17
N GLU A 39 -12.46 47.52 27.35
CA GLU A 39 -13.08 46.52 26.48
C GLU A 39 -14.59 46.73 26.26
N SER A 40 -15.26 47.60 27.01
CA SER A 40 -16.71 47.78 26.94
C SER A 40 -17.21 48.50 25.66
N ASP A 41 -16.35 49.21 24.93
CA ASP A 41 -16.81 50.17 23.91
C ASP A 41 -16.26 49.89 22.49
N LEU A 42 -15.44 48.85 22.30
CA LEU A 42 -14.87 48.53 20.99
C LEU A 42 -15.79 47.58 20.21
N THR A 43 -16.17 48.00 19.00
CA THR A 43 -16.81 47.12 18.02
C THR A 43 -15.73 46.52 17.13
N PHE A 44 -15.68 45.19 17.08
CA PHE A 44 -14.77 44.44 16.22
C PHE A 44 -15.49 44.01 14.95
N THR A 45 -14.92 44.34 13.80
CA THR A 45 -15.45 44.03 12.47
C THR A 45 -14.38 43.32 11.65
N TRP A 46 -14.67 42.09 11.22
CA TRP A 46 -13.81 41.27 10.37
C TRP A 46 -14.26 41.37 8.93
N LYS A 47 -13.31 41.53 8.02
CA LYS A 47 -13.52 41.58 6.56
C LYS A 47 -12.67 40.50 5.90
N PHE A 48 -13.30 39.73 5.02
CA PHE A 48 -12.68 38.64 4.28
C PHE A 48 -12.69 38.97 2.80
N GLN A 49 -11.53 38.96 2.16
CA GLN A 49 -11.41 39.15 0.72
C GLN A 49 -10.65 37.99 0.09
N HIS A 50 -11.31 37.19 -0.75
CA HIS A 50 -10.65 36.14 -1.53
C HIS A 50 -9.86 36.76 -2.68
N MET A 51 -8.55 36.50 -2.74
CA MET A 51 -7.65 37.17 -3.69
C MET A 51 -7.76 36.64 -5.13
N GLN A 52 -8.39 35.50 -5.35
CA GLN A 52 -8.47 34.85 -6.67
C GLN A 52 -9.88 34.83 -7.25
N SER A 53 -10.87 35.35 -6.51
CA SER A 53 -12.24 35.48 -7.00
C SER A 53 -12.38 36.73 -7.87
N VAL A 54 -13.00 36.57 -9.04
CA VAL A 54 -13.37 37.70 -9.92
C VAL A 54 -14.51 38.51 -9.28
N ASP A 55 -15.33 37.86 -8.45
CA ASP A 55 -16.30 38.51 -7.57
C ASP A 55 -15.63 38.85 -6.24
N THR A 56 -15.44 40.13 -5.99
CA THR A 56 -14.88 40.66 -4.73
C THR A 56 -15.93 40.62 -3.61
N ASP A 57 -16.56 39.46 -3.38
CA ASP A 57 -17.54 39.29 -2.33
C ASP A 57 -16.86 39.49 -0.97
N GLU A 58 -16.88 40.73 -0.49
CA GLU A 58 -16.35 41.13 0.79
C GLU A 58 -17.37 40.74 1.87
N TYR A 59 -17.07 39.66 2.59
CA TYR A 59 -17.90 39.22 3.70
C TYR A 59 -17.47 39.96 4.98
N THR A 60 -18.46 40.44 5.75
CA THR A 60 -18.21 41.18 7.00
C THR A 60 -18.92 40.53 8.19
N VAL A 61 -18.21 40.32 9.29
CA VAL A 61 -18.75 39.75 10.54
C VAL A 61 -18.29 40.58 11.73
N THR A 62 -19.13 40.72 12.75
CA THR A 62 -18.79 41.47 13.97
C THR A 62 -18.64 40.56 15.20
N GLY A 63 -17.66 40.84 16.05
CA GLY A 63 -17.42 40.11 17.29
C GLY A 63 -15.93 40.04 17.65
N SER A 64 -15.61 39.99 18.94
CA SER A 64 -14.22 39.76 19.41
C SER A 64 -13.77 38.31 19.18
N ILE A 65 -14.72 37.39 19.13
CA ILE A 65 -14.57 36.00 18.71
C ILE A 65 -15.63 35.73 17.64
N ILE A 66 -15.21 35.17 16.51
CA ILE A 66 -16.12 34.80 15.42
C ILE A 66 -15.82 33.38 14.94
N GLU A 67 -16.85 32.76 14.36
CA GLU A 67 -16.72 31.53 13.60
C GLU A 67 -16.88 31.83 12.11
N HIS A 68 -15.99 31.29 11.29
CA HIS A 68 -16.03 31.44 9.84
C HIS A 68 -15.73 30.12 9.15
N ASN A 69 -16.50 29.80 8.10
CA ASN A 69 -16.30 28.60 7.30
C ASN A 69 -15.80 29.01 5.91
N PHE A 70 -14.51 28.83 5.66
CA PHE A 70 -13.90 29.10 4.36
C PHE A 70 -14.37 28.05 3.35
N LYS A 71 -14.91 28.44 2.20
CA LYS A 71 -15.44 27.49 1.19
C LYS A 71 -14.53 27.29 -0.01
N THR A 72 -13.77 28.32 -0.38
CA THR A 72 -12.94 28.33 -1.58
C THR A 72 -11.47 28.21 -1.20
N LEU A 73 -10.73 27.35 -1.89
CA LEU A 73 -9.28 27.25 -1.72
C LEU A 73 -8.57 28.55 -2.13
N GLY A 74 -7.37 28.76 -1.60
CA GLY A 74 -6.49 29.85 -2.02
C GLY A 74 -6.21 30.85 -0.91
N HIS A 75 -6.07 32.12 -1.29
CA HIS A 75 -5.60 33.18 -0.39
C HIS A 75 -6.74 34.12 -0.01
N TYR A 76 -6.80 34.46 1.27
CA TYR A 76 -7.71 35.45 1.81
C TYR A 76 -6.92 36.55 2.50
N ASP A 77 -7.22 37.79 2.16
CA ASP A 77 -6.83 38.95 2.94
C ASP A 77 -7.87 39.15 4.04
N LEU A 78 -7.47 38.88 5.29
CA LEU A 78 -8.27 39.10 6.47
C LEU A 78 -7.93 40.46 7.06
N SER A 79 -8.93 41.33 7.22
CA SER A 79 -8.79 42.60 7.94
C SER A 79 -9.69 42.61 9.16
N MET A 80 -9.13 42.83 10.34
CA MET A 80 -9.88 43.07 11.57
C MET A 80 -9.81 44.56 11.89
N ILE A 81 -10.97 45.19 12.06
CA ILE A 81 -11.13 46.59 12.41
C ILE A 81 -11.76 46.66 13.79
N ALA A 82 -11.03 47.19 14.77
CA ALA A 82 -11.55 47.53 16.09
C ALA A 82 -11.81 49.03 16.14
N SER A 83 -13.05 49.45 16.37
CA SER A 83 -13.41 50.87 16.36
C SER A 83 -14.33 51.25 17.51
N ASN A 84 -14.16 52.47 18.02
CA ASN A 84 -15.12 53.20 18.85
C ASN A 84 -15.25 54.65 18.35
N GLU A 85 -15.88 55.55 19.11
CA GLU A 85 -16.05 56.96 18.71
C GLU A 85 -14.74 57.74 18.54
N LYS A 86 -13.64 57.28 19.14
CA LYS A 86 -12.37 58.03 19.26
C LYS A 86 -11.20 57.39 18.53
N SER A 87 -11.24 56.09 18.27
CA SER A 87 -10.15 55.35 17.67
C SER A 87 -10.64 54.28 16.71
N THR A 88 -9.79 53.99 15.72
CA THR A 88 -9.95 52.85 14.82
C THR A 88 -8.58 52.20 14.70
N ILE A 89 -8.52 50.90 14.96
CA ILE A 89 -7.34 50.06 14.84
C ILE A 89 -7.64 49.04 13.77
N THR A 90 -6.68 48.81 12.87
CA THR A 90 -6.80 47.79 11.83
C THR A 90 -5.63 46.84 11.93
N SER A 91 -5.94 45.54 11.99
CA SER A 91 -4.97 44.47 11.82
C SER A 91 -5.26 43.75 10.50
N LYS A 92 -4.21 43.34 9.80
CA LYS A 92 -4.30 42.60 8.55
C LYS A 92 -3.48 41.32 8.63
N GLN A 93 -4.03 40.24 8.13
CA GLN A 93 -3.38 38.94 8.09
C GLN A 93 -3.71 38.23 6.78
N MET A 94 -2.70 37.62 6.16
CA MET A 94 -2.93 36.71 5.04
C MET A 94 -3.24 35.31 5.58
N VAL A 95 -4.33 34.74 5.07
CA VAL A 95 -4.81 33.41 5.41
C VAL A 95 -4.78 32.51 4.16
N HIS A 96 -4.22 31.32 4.30
CA HIS A 96 -4.18 30.29 3.26
C HIS A 96 -5.24 29.23 3.55
N CYS A 97 -6.25 29.12 2.69
CA CYS A 97 -7.25 28.05 2.76
C CYS A 97 -6.78 26.86 1.92
N LEU A 98 -6.37 25.79 2.61
CA LEU A 98 -5.77 24.59 2.01
C LEU A 98 -6.32 23.33 2.69
N TYR A 99 -6.42 22.23 1.95
CA TYR A 99 -6.61 20.92 2.57
C TYR A 99 -5.30 20.43 3.17
N VAL A 100 -5.35 19.88 4.38
CA VAL A 100 -4.17 19.44 5.14
C VAL A 100 -4.23 17.94 5.39
N LYS A 101 -3.28 17.19 4.79
CA LYS A 101 -3.07 15.78 5.11
C LYS A 101 -2.42 15.65 6.48
N ARG A 102 -2.93 14.73 7.30
CA ARG A 102 -2.45 14.49 8.66
C ARG A 102 -2.17 13.02 8.86
N GLU A 103 -1.30 12.75 9.82
CA GLU A 103 -1.09 11.39 10.31
C GLU A 103 -2.40 10.91 10.95
N ILE A 104 -2.85 9.71 10.57
CA ILE A 104 -4.21 9.26 10.85
C ILE A 104 -4.51 9.14 12.36
N ARG A 105 -3.52 8.80 13.20
CA ARG A 105 -3.63 8.70 14.67
C ARG A 105 -3.70 10.07 15.34
N SER A 106 -3.35 11.15 14.63
CA SER A 106 -3.44 12.53 15.13
C SER A 106 -4.79 13.19 14.84
N LEU A 107 -5.68 12.52 14.12
CA LEU A 107 -7.03 13.03 13.86
C LEU A 107 -7.85 13.07 15.15
N LEU A 108 -8.67 14.11 15.30
CA LEU A 108 -9.75 14.07 16.27
C LEU A 108 -10.74 12.94 15.93
N SER A 109 -11.42 12.40 16.94
CA SER A 109 -12.39 11.31 16.73
C SER A 109 -13.45 11.67 15.68
N GLU A 110 -13.99 12.89 15.72
CA GLU A 110 -14.96 13.37 14.72
C GLU A 110 -14.40 13.38 13.27
N ASP A 111 -13.14 13.76 13.10
CA ASP A 111 -12.49 13.81 11.80
C ASP A 111 -12.14 12.42 11.28
N ARG A 112 -11.75 11.52 12.19
CA ARG A 112 -11.54 10.12 11.87
C ARG A 112 -12.85 9.48 11.41
N GLU A 113 -13.95 9.67 12.16
CA GLU A 113 -15.25 9.12 11.78
C GLU A 113 -15.72 9.65 10.43
N ALA A 114 -15.58 10.96 10.18
CA ALA A 114 -15.93 11.57 8.88
C ALA A 114 -15.10 11.00 7.71
N PHE A 115 -13.79 10.82 7.91
CA PHE A 115 -12.93 10.17 6.91
C PHE A 115 -13.36 8.72 6.66
N LEU A 116 -13.53 7.95 7.74
CA LEU A 116 -13.87 6.54 7.69
C LEU A 116 -15.25 6.31 7.02
N ASP A 117 -16.24 7.18 7.26
CA ASP A 117 -17.55 7.16 6.61
C ASP A 117 -17.48 7.51 5.11
N ALA A 118 -16.69 8.53 4.76
CA ALA A 118 -16.48 8.90 3.37
C ALA A 118 -15.75 7.79 2.59
N ALA A 119 -14.70 7.20 3.18
CA ALA A 119 -13.96 6.09 2.60
C ALA A 119 -14.84 4.83 2.43
N PHE A 120 -15.66 4.51 3.43
CA PHE A 120 -16.62 3.41 3.35
C PHE A 120 -17.66 3.65 2.25
N THR A 121 -18.13 4.89 2.09
CA THR A 121 -19.02 5.28 0.99
C THR A 121 -18.38 5.06 -0.38
N ILE A 122 -17.11 5.42 -0.54
CA ILE A 122 -16.36 5.16 -1.79
C ILE A 122 -16.30 3.67 -2.10
N TRP A 123 -16.15 2.82 -1.08
CA TRP A 123 -16.15 1.38 -1.27
C TRP A 123 -17.53 0.86 -1.71
N ASN A 124 -18.58 1.21 -0.97
CA ASN A 124 -19.89 0.58 -1.11
C ASN A 124 -20.76 1.19 -2.24
N VAL A 125 -20.38 2.35 -2.77
CA VAL A 125 -21.14 3.02 -3.83
C VAL A 125 -20.37 2.94 -5.15
N SER A 126 -20.92 2.23 -6.13
CA SER A 126 -20.34 2.16 -7.48
C SER A 126 -20.15 3.55 -8.09
N THR A 127 -19.12 3.69 -8.92
CA THR A 127 -18.76 4.96 -9.58
C THR A 127 -19.94 5.57 -10.33
N LEU A 128 -20.74 4.75 -11.03
CA LEU A 128 -21.91 5.22 -11.78
C LEU A 128 -22.98 5.83 -10.85
N VAL A 129 -23.28 5.18 -9.73
CA VAL A 129 -24.28 5.65 -8.77
C VAL A 129 -23.74 6.87 -8.02
N GLY A 130 -22.49 6.81 -7.57
CA GLY A 130 -21.87 7.88 -6.81
C GLY A 130 -21.70 9.15 -7.62
N ARG A 131 -21.39 9.09 -8.91
CA ARG A 131 -21.35 10.30 -9.77
C ARG A 131 -22.69 11.01 -9.87
N LYS A 132 -23.79 10.26 -9.87
CA LYS A 132 -25.14 10.84 -9.87
C LYS A 132 -25.50 11.48 -8.52
N LYS A 133 -24.97 10.95 -7.42
CA LYS A 133 -25.30 11.39 -6.05
C LYS A 133 -24.37 12.48 -5.51
N TYR A 134 -23.07 12.32 -5.71
CA TYR A 134 -21.98 13.12 -5.13
C TYR A 134 -21.29 14.04 -6.16
N GLY A 135 -21.61 13.89 -7.44
CA GLY A 135 -21.11 14.74 -8.52
C GLY A 135 -20.03 14.08 -9.38
N GLY A 136 -19.67 14.75 -10.49
CA GLY A 136 -18.85 14.16 -11.56
C GLY A 136 -17.44 13.73 -11.16
N THR A 137 -16.91 14.25 -10.05
CA THR A 137 -15.57 13.90 -9.54
C THR A 137 -15.56 12.66 -8.65
N PHE A 138 -16.73 12.09 -8.31
CA PHE A 138 -16.79 10.84 -7.56
C PHE A 138 -16.24 9.67 -8.39
N THR A 139 -15.39 8.88 -7.75
CA THR A 139 -14.89 7.59 -8.23
C THR A 139 -14.98 6.59 -7.09
N GLY A 140 -15.74 5.52 -7.30
CA GLY A 140 -15.90 4.44 -6.33
C GLY A 140 -14.74 3.44 -6.40
N MET A 141 -14.65 2.57 -5.39
CA MET A 141 -13.62 1.52 -5.34
C MET A 141 -13.74 0.55 -6.52
N ASP A 142 -14.95 0.34 -7.02
CA ASP A 142 -15.23 -0.44 -8.24
C ASP A 142 -14.40 0.01 -9.44
N LYS A 143 -14.09 1.30 -9.52
CA LYS A 143 -13.27 1.84 -10.60
C LYS A 143 -11.79 1.90 -10.22
N PHE A 144 -11.45 2.26 -8.98
CA PHE A 144 -10.06 2.30 -8.53
C PHE A 144 -9.36 0.94 -8.60
N ALA A 145 -10.01 -0.10 -8.05
CA ALA A 145 -9.45 -1.46 -8.07
C ALA A 145 -9.26 -1.97 -9.50
N ARG A 146 -10.20 -1.68 -10.40
CA ARG A 146 -10.13 -2.10 -11.80
C ARG A 146 -9.08 -1.37 -12.62
N GLU A 147 -8.96 -0.06 -12.46
CA GLU A 147 -7.91 0.70 -13.15
C GLU A 147 -6.53 0.29 -12.64
N HIS A 148 -6.38 0.06 -11.33
CA HIS A 148 -5.15 -0.49 -10.77
C HIS A 148 -4.85 -1.85 -11.38
N ALA A 149 -5.80 -2.78 -11.34
CA ALA A 149 -5.58 -4.12 -11.83
C ALA A 149 -5.29 -4.16 -13.35
N ALA A 150 -5.97 -3.32 -14.14
CA ALA A 150 -5.75 -3.26 -15.58
C ALA A 150 -4.36 -2.73 -15.94
N GLU A 151 -3.90 -1.69 -15.26
CA GLU A 151 -2.66 -0.99 -15.62
C GLU A 151 -1.42 -1.56 -14.94
N ALA A 152 -1.58 -2.24 -13.81
CA ALA A 152 -0.46 -2.72 -13.03
C ALA A 152 -0.12 -4.19 -13.31
N THR A 153 -1.09 -5.12 -13.42
CA THR A 153 -0.79 -6.49 -13.91
C THR A 153 -1.64 -7.03 -15.05
N GLY A 154 -2.65 -6.30 -15.51
CA GLY A 154 -3.53 -6.72 -16.60
C GLY A 154 -2.86 -6.95 -17.95
N ASP A 155 -1.80 -6.22 -18.24
CA ASP A 155 -0.97 -6.49 -19.42
C ASP A 155 0.14 -7.48 -19.06
N ILE A 156 0.11 -8.66 -19.66
CA ILE A 156 1.15 -9.67 -19.48
C ILE A 156 2.55 -9.17 -19.86
N MET A 157 2.64 -8.21 -20.78
CA MET A 157 3.89 -7.70 -21.33
C MET A 157 4.49 -6.54 -20.52
N CYS A 158 3.68 -5.72 -19.85
CA CYS A 158 4.13 -4.47 -19.25
C CYS A 158 3.39 -4.16 -17.94
N ASP A 159 4.12 -3.89 -16.86
CA ASP A 159 3.54 -3.29 -15.65
C ASP A 159 3.76 -1.78 -15.80
N HIS A 160 2.67 -1.03 -16.00
CA HIS A 160 2.78 0.40 -16.25
C HIS A 160 2.97 1.20 -14.96
N TRP A 161 2.67 0.61 -13.79
CA TRP A 161 2.43 1.34 -12.55
C TRP A 161 3.41 0.99 -11.43
N HIS A 162 4.00 -0.20 -11.31
CA HIS A 162 4.86 -0.54 -10.17
C HIS A 162 6.37 -0.42 -10.42
N GLU A 163 6.80 -0.24 -11.67
CA GLU A 163 8.22 -0.28 -12.00
C GLU A 163 8.79 1.09 -12.40
N GLY A 164 9.99 1.39 -11.88
CA GLY A 164 10.79 2.55 -12.25
C GLY A 164 10.08 3.89 -12.06
N SER A 165 10.14 4.76 -13.08
CA SER A 165 9.57 6.11 -13.00
C SER A 165 8.06 6.17 -13.02
N GLY A 166 7.37 5.07 -13.37
CA GLY A 166 5.91 5.00 -13.36
C GLY A 166 5.34 5.00 -11.95
N PHE A 167 6.01 4.34 -11.01
CA PHE A 167 5.53 4.11 -9.64
C PHE A 167 4.96 5.34 -8.94
N LEU A 168 5.82 6.32 -8.68
CA LEU A 168 5.44 7.46 -7.87
C LEU A 168 4.33 8.29 -8.53
N LEU A 169 4.43 8.52 -9.84
CA LEU A 169 3.50 9.42 -10.54
C LEU A 169 2.09 8.84 -10.59
N HIS A 170 1.94 7.55 -10.87
CA HIS A 170 0.63 6.90 -10.90
C HIS A 170 0.01 6.82 -9.49
N HIS A 171 0.80 6.47 -8.47
CA HIS A 171 0.30 6.42 -7.09
C HIS A 171 -0.09 7.82 -6.55
N VAL A 172 0.63 8.88 -6.94
CA VAL A 172 0.22 10.26 -6.65
C VAL A 172 -1.11 10.60 -7.35
N ALA A 173 -1.26 10.23 -8.62
CA ALA A 173 -2.50 10.48 -9.38
C ALA A 173 -3.71 9.72 -8.78
N LEU A 174 -3.54 8.46 -8.40
CA LEU A 174 -4.54 7.67 -7.67
C LEU A 174 -4.92 8.33 -6.35
N THR A 175 -3.92 8.69 -5.55
CA THR A 175 -4.11 9.33 -4.23
C THR A 175 -4.88 10.64 -4.36
N LEU A 176 -4.54 11.48 -5.35
CA LEU A 176 -5.26 12.73 -5.62
C LEU A 176 -6.70 12.48 -6.08
N SER A 177 -6.92 11.45 -6.89
CA SER A 177 -8.26 11.07 -7.36
C SER A 177 -9.12 10.52 -6.21
N PHE A 178 -8.53 9.75 -5.30
CA PHE A 178 -9.19 9.27 -4.08
C PHE A 178 -9.55 10.43 -3.16
N ASP A 179 -8.65 11.39 -2.96
CA ASP A 179 -8.90 12.65 -2.23
C ASP A 179 -10.09 13.43 -2.83
N MET A 180 -10.16 13.54 -4.15
CA MET A 180 -11.28 14.19 -4.83
C MET A 180 -12.60 13.44 -4.64
N SER A 181 -12.55 12.10 -4.63
CA SER A 181 -13.72 11.28 -4.37
C SER A 181 -14.22 11.43 -2.92
N LEU A 182 -13.31 11.42 -1.94
CA LEU A 182 -13.66 11.68 -0.52
C LEU A 182 -14.37 13.03 -0.39
N ARG A 183 -13.82 14.07 -1.01
CA ARG A 183 -14.37 15.43 -0.97
C ARG A 183 -15.71 15.60 -1.69
N SER A 184 -16.02 14.71 -2.64
CA SER A 184 -17.34 14.67 -3.25
C SER A 184 -18.40 14.09 -2.32
N VAL A 185 -18.00 13.22 -1.38
CA VAL A 185 -18.87 12.70 -0.32
C VAL A 185 -18.97 13.69 0.84
N ASP A 186 -17.84 14.15 1.36
CA ASP A 186 -17.75 15.17 2.41
C ASP A 186 -16.64 16.18 2.08
N PRO A 187 -16.99 17.43 1.75
CA PRO A 187 -16.03 18.43 1.30
C PRO A 187 -15.11 18.96 2.41
N SER A 188 -15.28 18.53 3.66
CA SER A 188 -14.39 18.84 4.79
C SER A 188 -13.31 17.78 5.04
N VAL A 189 -13.44 16.62 4.39
CA VAL A 189 -12.54 15.47 4.56
C VAL A 189 -11.31 15.60 3.65
N THR A 190 -10.17 15.16 4.18
CA THR A 190 -8.91 15.00 3.44
C THR A 190 -8.38 13.61 3.72
N LEU A 191 -7.78 12.96 2.72
CA LEU A 191 -7.09 11.69 2.89
C LEU A 191 -5.94 11.85 3.90
N PRO A 192 -6.02 11.21 5.07
CA PRO A 192 -4.90 11.14 5.99
C PRO A 192 -3.83 10.18 5.46
N TYR A 193 -2.63 10.24 6.04
CA TYR A 193 -1.59 9.24 5.81
C TYR A 193 -1.38 8.40 7.07
N TRP A 194 -1.00 7.14 6.89
CA TRP A 194 -0.53 6.27 7.96
C TRP A 194 0.99 6.18 7.88
N ASP A 195 1.68 6.71 8.89
CA ASP A 195 3.14 6.57 9.00
C ASP A 195 3.47 5.23 9.66
N PHE A 196 3.51 4.17 8.86
CA PHE A 196 3.84 2.81 9.30
C PHE A 196 5.30 2.66 9.74
N THR A 197 6.16 3.67 9.54
CA THR A 197 7.55 3.60 10.03
C THR A 197 7.64 3.70 11.54
N ILE A 198 6.59 4.23 12.19
CA ILE A 198 6.44 4.21 13.64
C ILE A 198 6.30 2.77 14.14
N GLU A 199 5.41 1.99 13.52
CA GLU A 199 5.24 0.57 13.81
C GLU A 199 6.51 -0.22 13.48
N GLY A 200 7.09 -0.01 12.29
CA GLY A 200 8.34 -0.67 11.89
C GLY A 200 9.48 -0.43 12.88
N ASN A 201 9.68 0.83 13.30
CA ASN A 201 10.71 1.17 14.29
C ASN A 201 10.42 0.58 15.68
N TYR A 202 9.15 0.52 16.10
CA TYR A 202 8.77 -0.11 17.36
C TYR A 202 9.07 -1.61 17.35
N ILE A 203 8.64 -2.32 16.30
CA ILE A 203 8.87 -3.76 16.11
C ILE A 203 10.36 -4.08 16.10
N ASP A 204 11.16 -3.32 15.33
CA ASP A 204 12.61 -3.48 15.27
C ASP A 204 13.26 -3.28 16.65
N SER A 205 12.85 -2.24 17.39
CA SER A 205 13.42 -1.92 18.71
C SER A 205 13.21 -3.01 19.77
N MET A 206 12.18 -3.85 19.61
CA MET A 206 11.90 -4.99 20.49
C MET A 206 12.45 -6.32 19.95
N GLY A 207 13.17 -6.30 18.82
CA GLY A 207 13.63 -7.51 18.13
C GLY A 207 12.48 -8.39 17.62
N GLY A 208 11.33 -7.77 17.36
CA GLY A 208 10.14 -8.43 16.84
C GLY A 208 10.20 -8.63 15.32
N GLY A 209 9.25 -9.39 14.81
CA GLY A 209 9.08 -9.61 13.38
C GLY A 209 7.80 -8.96 12.84
N PRO A 210 7.59 -8.99 11.51
CA PRO A 210 6.40 -8.41 10.89
C PRO A 210 5.06 -8.90 11.43
N ALA A 211 4.98 -10.10 12.01
CA ALA A 211 3.77 -10.64 12.65
C ALA A 211 3.21 -9.74 13.75
N GLU A 212 4.06 -8.91 14.36
CA GLU A 212 3.64 -7.97 15.40
C GLU A 212 2.82 -6.78 14.86
N ILE A 213 2.78 -6.50 13.54
CA ILE A 213 2.05 -5.34 13.01
C ILE A 213 0.56 -5.36 13.39
N ALA A 214 -0.06 -6.54 13.44
CA ALA A 214 -1.45 -6.72 13.84
C ALA A 214 -1.70 -6.35 15.30
N SER A 215 -0.72 -6.59 16.18
CA SER A 215 -0.84 -6.37 17.63
C SER A 215 -0.49 -4.92 18.02
N VAL A 216 0.46 -4.30 17.31
CA VAL A 216 0.99 -2.98 17.67
C VAL A 216 0.30 -1.83 16.94
N SER A 217 -0.31 -2.09 15.77
CA SER A 217 -0.90 -1.02 14.97
C SER A 217 -2.37 -0.77 15.32
N PRO A 218 -2.75 0.45 15.75
CA PRO A 218 -4.14 0.76 16.07
C PRO A 218 -5.04 0.75 14.82
N VAL A 219 -4.48 0.91 13.61
CA VAL A 219 -5.28 0.98 12.38
C VAL A 219 -5.89 -0.38 11.99
N LEU A 220 -5.38 -1.48 12.53
CA LEU A 220 -5.87 -2.85 12.30
C LEU A 220 -6.85 -3.32 13.39
N THR A 221 -7.48 -2.39 14.10
CA THR A 221 -8.45 -2.68 15.17
C THR A 221 -9.89 -2.37 14.75
N ALA A 222 -10.87 -2.82 15.53
CA ALA A 222 -12.30 -2.59 15.29
C ALA A 222 -12.71 -1.10 15.20
N GLU A 223 -11.96 -0.21 15.87
CA GLU A 223 -12.21 1.24 15.81
C GLU A 223 -11.85 1.83 14.42
N TRP A 224 -11.00 1.14 13.67
CA TRP A 224 -10.42 1.60 12.41
C TRP A 224 -10.80 0.65 11.27
N PHE A 225 -9.84 -0.02 10.62
CA PHE A 225 -10.05 -0.87 9.45
C PHE A 225 -10.32 -2.34 9.78
N GLY A 226 -10.57 -2.64 11.05
CA GLY A 226 -10.98 -3.96 11.52
C GLY A 226 -9.84 -4.95 11.68
N GLU A 227 -10.07 -5.89 12.60
CA GLU A 227 -9.27 -7.10 12.79
C GLU A 227 -9.71 -8.19 11.79
N VAL A 228 -8.85 -9.19 11.60
CA VAL A 228 -9.14 -10.34 10.74
C VAL A 228 -9.48 -11.59 11.56
N ASP A 229 -10.25 -12.50 10.98
CA ASP A 229 -10.53 -13.83 11.54
C ASP A 229 -9.60 -14.92 10.96
N GLY A 230 -9.86 -16.18 11.31
CA GLY A 230 -9.06 -17.32 10.83
C GLY A 230 -9.24 -17.66 9.35
N LEU A 231 -10.20 -17.04 8.66
CA LEU A 231 -10.40 -17.11 7.22
C LEU A 231 -9.82 -15.89 6.50
N SER A 232 -9.14 -15.00 7.24
CA SER A 232 -8.60 -13.74 6.74
C SER A 232 -9.67 -12.73 6.33
N HIS A 233 -10.92 -12.90 6.74
CA HIS A 233 -11.98 -11.92 6.52
C HIS A 233 -11.90 -10.82 7.58
N VAL A 234 -12.23 -9.58 7.20
CA VAL A 234 -12.37 -8.50 8.17
C VAL A 234 -13.58 -8.80 9.07
N LYS A 235 -13.35 -9.05 10.35
CA LYS A 235 -14.36 -9.59 11.27
C LYS A 235 -15.18 -8.55 12.02
N ASN A 236 -14.65 -7.33 12.13
CA ASN A 236 -15.26 -6.22 12.88
C ASN A 236 -14.92 -4.88 12.20
N SER A 237 -15.39 -3.75 12.77
CA SER A 237 -15.44 -2.42 12.15
C SER A 237 -16.54 -2.28 11.06
N ARG A 238 -16.65 -1.10 10.43
CA ARG A 238 -17.56 -0.91 9.29
C ARG A 238 -17.07 -1.58 8.00
N TRP A 239 -15.84 -2.10 7.98
CA TRP A 239 -15.28 -2.89 6.87
C TRP A 239 -15.58 -4.38 6.99
N ALA A 240 -16.27 -4.82 8.04
CA ALA A 240 -16.61 -6.23 8.21
C ALA A 240 -17.51 -6.72 7.08
N HIS A 241 -17.15 -7.87 6.48
CA HIS A 241 -17.93 -8.52 5.41
C HIS A 241 -18.26 -7.61 4.23
N VAL A 242 -17.34 -6.73 3.89
CA VAL A 242 -17.48 -5.85 2.73
C VAL A 242 -17.20 -6.65 1.46
N ASP A 243 -18.06 -6.50 0.45
CA ASP A 243 -17.93 -7.19 -0.83
C ASP A 243 -16.61 -6.85 -1.53
N ALA A 244 -16.01 -7.87 -2.16
CA ALA A 244 -14.91 -7.73 -3.09
C ALA A 244 -15.39 -7.04 -4.38
N VAL A 245 -14.45 -6.45 -5.12
CA VAL A 245 -14.77 -5.78 -6.40
C VAL A 245 -14.85 -6.82 -7.51
N TYR A 246 -15.98 -6.85 -8.22
CA TYR A 246 -16.15 -7.68 -9.40
C TYR A 246 -15.80 -6.94 -10.69
N ALA A 247 -15.29 -7.70 -11.66
CA ALA A 247 -15.02 -7.24 -12.99
C ALA A 247 -16.32 -7.01 -13.78
N LEU A 248 -16.26 -6.05 -14.71
CA LEU A 248 -17.27 -5.79 -15.72
C LEU A 248 -16.96 -6.56 -17.01
N PRO A 249 -17.97 -6.76 -17.87
CA PRO A 249 -17.73 -7.26 -19.22
C PRO A 249 -16.71 -6.36 -19.92
N ASN A 250 -15.58 -6.92 -20.34
CA ASN A 250 -14.39 -6.30 -20.95
C ASN A 250 -13.22 -5.92 -20.03
N ASP A 251 -13.32 -6.12 -18.72
CA ASP A 251 -12.11 -6.01 -17.89
C ASP A 251 -11.17 -7.18 -18.19
N VAL A 252 -9.87 -6.88 -18.27
CA VAL A 252 -8.84 -7.85 -18.65
C VAL A 252 -8.20 -8.54 -17.44
N THR A 253 -8.33 -7.96 -16.25
CA THR A 253 -7.73 -8.46 -15.01
C THR A 253 -8.79 -8.89 -14.03
N GLN A 254 -8.94 -10.20 -13.91
CA GLN A 254 -9.80 -10.86 -12.93
C GLN A 254 -9.26 -12.26 -12.66
N ASN A 255 -9.62 -12.83 -11.53
CA ASN A 255 -9.42 -14.25 -11.30
C ASN A 255 -10.52 -15.09 -11.95
N SER A 256 -10.44 -16.42 -11.79
CA SER A 256 -11.39 -17.37 -12.40
C SER A 256 -12.84 -17.18 -11.92
N TYR A 257 -13.09 -16.42 -10.85
CA TYR A 257 -14.42 -16.16 -10.29
C TYR A 257 -14.97 -14.77 -10.68
N GLY A 258 -14.28 -14.05 -11.55
CA GLY A 258 -14.67 -12.71 -11.99
C GLY A 258 -14.43 -11.60 -10.95
N ILE A 259 -13.59 -11.88 -9.94
CA ILE A 259 -13.21 -10.91 -8.91
C ILE A 259 -11.93 -10.21 -9.37
N VAL A 260 -11.88 -8.88 -9.18
CA VAL A 260 -10.74 -8.03 -9.52
C VAL A 260 -9.61 -8.29 -8.52
N ARG A 261 -8.76 -9.24 -8.89
CA ARG A 261 -7.56 -9.69 -8.20
C ARG A 261 -6.51 -10.00 -9.27
N ALA A 262 -5.28 -10.26 -8.82
CA ALA A 262 -4.26 -10.83 -9.69
C ALA A 262 -4.81 -12.08 -10.40
N PRO A 263 -4.51 -12.31 -11.69
CA PRO A 263 -5.05 -13.46 -12.44
C PRO A 263 -4.76 -14.81 -11.77
N TRP A 264 -3.62 -14.92 -11.07
CA TRP A 264 -3.22 -16.13 -10.35
C TRP A 264 -3.79 -16.26 -8.93
N ASN A 265 -4.46 -15.23 -8.41
CA ASN A 265 -5.10 -15.26 -7.11
C ASN A 265 -6.53 -15.81 -7.23
N ASN A 266 -6.66 -17.13 -7.32
CA ASN A 266 -7.95 -17.84 -7.40
C ASN A 266 -8.64 -18.01 -6.03
N ALA A 267 -8.47 -17.05 -5.12
CA ALA A 267 -9.33 -16.93 -3.95
C ALA A 267 -10.79 -16.68 -4.42
N LYS A 268 -11.72 -17.51 -3.95
CA LYS A 268 -13.16 -17.39 -4.29
C LYS A 268 -13.95 -16.49 -3.35
N ASP A 269 -13.28 -15.95 -2.34
CA ASP A 269 -13.87 -15.12 -1.31
C ASP A 269 -14.55 -13.89 -1.94
N THR A 270 -15.86 -13.80 -1.77
CA THR A 270 -16.69 -12.71 -2.30
C THR A 270 -16.59 -11.45 -1.45
N GLU A 271 -15.86 -11.52 -0.34
CA GLU A 271 -15.60 -10.44 0.61
C GLU A 271 -14.13 -10.01 0.55
N LEU A 272 -13.85 -8.83 1.09
CA LEU A 272 -12.51 -8.30 1.31
C LEU A 272 -11.72 -9.20 2.28
N VAL A 273 -10.56 -9.65 1.83
CA VAL A 273 -9.60 -10.51 2.53
C VAL A 273 -8.33 -9.73 2.90
N ARG A 274 -7.82 -9.99 4.11
CA ARG A 274 -6.55 -9.45 4.59
C ARG A 274 -5.80 -10.55 5.34
N HIS A 275 -4.70 -11.04 4.78
CA HIS A 275 -3.86 -12.06 5.41
C HIS A 275 -2.60 -11.42 5.98
N VAL A 276 -2.61 -11.14 7.28
CA VAL A 276 -1.59 -10.28 7.89
C VAL A 276 -0.30 -11.06 8.20
N SER A 277 0.83 -10.56 7.70
CA SER A 277 2.20 -10.96 8.01
C SER A 277 2.55 -12.43 7.81
N ASP A 278 1.97 -13.05 6.79
CA ASP A 278 2.21 -14.45 6.47
C ASP A 278 2.31 -14.64 4.95
N VAL A 279 3.33 -15.40 4.55
CA VAL A 279 3.52 -15.91 3.19
C VAL A 279 3.66 -17.43 3.29
N CYS A 280 2.55 -18.12 3.03
CA CYS A 280 2.45 -19.58 3.01
C CYS A 280 2.90 -20.24 4.32
N GLY A 281 2.46 -19.70 5.45
CA GLY A 281 2.74 -20.20 6.79
C GLY A 281 4.08 -19.73 7.35
N ILE A 282 4.73 -18.78 6.67
CA ILE A 282 6.04 -18.26 7.03
C ILE A 282 5.98 -16.74 7.16
N GLU A 283 6.44 -16.24 8.30
CA GLU A 283 6.61 -14.82 8.53
C GLU A 283 7.65 -14.21 7.56
N PRO A 284 7.31 -13.14 6.81
CA PRO A 284 8.14 -12.57 5.75
C PRO A 284 9.22 -11.61 6.26
N ILE A 285 10.19 -12.15 7.01
CA ILE A 285 11.27 -11.36 7.64
C ILE A 285 12.16 -10.59 6.65
N ASN A 286 12.26 -11.03 5.40
CA ASN A 286 12.96 -10.31 4.31
C ASN A 286 12.15 -9.13 3.76
N LYS A 287 10.87 -9.02 4.13
CA LYS A 287 9.96 -7.90 3.87
C LYS A 287 9.59 -7.25 5.19
N ALA A 288 10.58 -6.89 6.00
CA ALA A 288 10.35 -6.20 7.26
C ALA A 288 9.52 -4.91 7.05
N ILE A 289 8.64 -4.59 8.02
CA ILE A 289 7.91 -3.32 8.01
C ILE A 289 8.93 -2.18 7.97
N PRO A 290 8.86 -1.24 6.99
CA PRO A 290 9.90 -0.24 6.83
C PRO A 290 10.02 0.62 8.09
N THR A 291 11.25 0.96 8.48
CA THR A 291 11.53 1.80 9.66
C THR A 291 11.89 3.23 9.23
N CYS A 292 12.03 4.13 10.20
CA CYS A 292 12.57 5.47 9.95
C CYS A 292 13.97 5.40 9.30
N ALA A 293 14.80 4.43 9.70
CA ALA A 293 16.12 4.22 9.12
C ALA A 293 16.02 3.71 7.67
N THR A 294 15.06 2.84 7.36
CA THR A 294 14.78 2.41 5.99
C THR A 294 14.45 3.61 5.11
N HIS A 295 13.53 4.48 5.53
CA HIS A 295 13.13 5.66 4.75
C HIS A 295 14.24 6.72 4.65
N LEU A 296 15.03 6.91 5.71
CA LEU A 296 16.20 7.79 5.66
C LEU A 296 17.22 7.30 4.63
N ALA A 297 17.53 6.00 4.62
CA ALA A 297 18.45 5.42 3.64
C ALA A 297 17.98 5.58 2.19
N LEU A 298 16.65 5.57 1.96
CA LEU A 298 16.08 5.90 0.64
C LEU A 298 16.39 7.35 0.26
N LEU A 299 16.15 8.30 1.16
CA LEU A 299 16.38 9.73 0.92
C LEU A 299 17.86 10.10 0.73
N GLU A 300 18.77 9.30 1.28
CA GLU A 300 20.22 9.44 1.09
C GLU A 300 20.71 8.89 -0.25
N GLY A 301 19.83 8.27 -1.06
CA GLY A 301 20.17 7.76 -2.38
C GLY A 301 20.75 8.85 -3.32
N GLU A 302 21.82 8.50 -4.04
CA GLU A 302 22.60 9.47 -4.84
C GLU A 302 21.87 9.99 -6.09
N THR A 303 20.93 9.21 -6.64
CA THR A 303 20.23 9.55 -7.88
C THR A 303 18.73 9.36 -7.76
N LEU A 304 17.98 10.17 -8.51
CA LEU A 304 16.52 10.03 -8.63
C LEU A 304 16.13 8.63 -9.13
N GLY A 305 16.90 8.04 -10.05
CA GLY A 305 16.61 6.71 -10.58
C GLY A 305 16.72 5.60 -9.53
N THR A 306 17.79 5.63 -8.74
CA THR A 306 17.96 4.71 -7.61
C THR A 306 16.86 4.88 -6.57
N TRP A 307 16.51 6.13 -6.26
CA TRP A 307 15.42 6.42 -5.32
C TRP A 307 14.06 5.90 -5.83
N LEU A 308 13.73 6.13 -7.10
CA LEU A 308 12.47 5.67 -7.71
C LEU A 308 12.33 4.14 -7.73
N LEU A 309 13.43 3.42 -7.94
CA LEU A 309 13.42 1.96 -7.86
C LEU A 309 13.27 1.46 -6.41
N SER A 310 13.99 2.09 -5.47
CA SER A 310 14.01 1.64 -4.08
C SER A 310 12.76 2.01 -3.28
N ILE A 311 12.07 3.10 -3.64
CA ILE A 311 10.83 3.52 -2.96
C ILE A 311 9.66 2.55 -3.23
N ALA A 312 9.59 1.96 -4.43
CA ALA A 312 8.61 0.94 -4.77
C ALA A 312 8.87 -0.36 -3.99
N GLY A 313 10.14 -0.75 -3.87
CA GLY A 313 10.56 -1.89 -3.06
C GLY A 313 10.52 -1.58 -1.56
N ASN A 314 11.69 -1.48 -0.92
CA ASN A 314 11.83 -1.39 0.54
C ASN A 314 11.05 -0.26 1.22
N GLY A 315 10.68 0.80 0.49
CA GLY A 315 9.91 1.91 1.04
C GLY A 315 8.42 1.65 1.18
N HIS A 316 7.87 0.71 0.41
CA HIS A 316 6.43 0.56 0.19
C HIS A 316 5.96 -0.90 0.11
N GLY A 317 6.52 -1.69 -0.82
CA GLY A 317 6.10 -3.07 -1.11
C GLY A 317 6.01 -4.00 0.10
N PRO A 318 6.92 -3.94 1.10
CA PRO A 318 6.77 -4.73 2.31
C PRO A 318 5.43 -4.54 3.03
N LEU A 319 4.82 -3.35 2.98
CA LEU A 319 3.53 -3.13 3.65
C LEU A 319 2.39 -3.92 3.01
N HIS A 320 2.38 -4.03 1.67
CA HIS A 320 1.42 -4.87 0.96
C HIS A 320 1.59 -6.32 1.36
N VAL A 321 2.80 -6.85 1.32
CA VAL A 321 3.07 -8.24 1.71
C VAL A 321 2.58 -8.53 3.13
N ASN A 322 2.83 -7.60 4.07
CA ASN A 322 2.45 -7.80 5.46
C ASN A 322 0.99 -7.52 5.78
N THR A 323 0.22 -6.89 4.88
CA THR A 323 -1.21 -6.66 5.10
C THR A 323 -2.06 -7.57 4.23
N GLY A 324 -1.66 -7.85 2.99
CA GLY A 324 -2.35 -8.74 2.07
C GLY A 324 -1.97 -10.21 2.21
N GLY A 325 -0.68 -10.53 2.41
CA GLY A 325 -0.16 -11.89 2.60
C GLY A 325 -0.43 -12.87 1.45
N VAL A 326 0.06 -14.10 1.63
CA VAL A 326 -0.17 -15.23 0.71
C VAL A 326 -0.49 -16.46 1.53
N PHE A 327 -1.55 -17.19 1.19
CA PHE A 327 -2.05 -18.32 1.98
C PHE A 327 -2.68 -19.40 1.10
N GLY A 328 -3.19 -20.46 1.72
CA GLY A 328 -3.87 -21.56 1.03
C GLY A 328 -3.04 -22.85 1.01
N GLU A 329 -3.14 -23.64 -0.06
CA GLU A 329 -2.46 -24.94 -0.14
C GLU A 329 -0.93 -24.83 -0.11
N CYS A 330 -0.39 -23.67 -0.49
CA CYS A 330 1.02 -23.38 -0.39
C CYS A 330 1.59 -23.54 1.02
N GLU A 331 0.79 -23.38 2.09
CA GLU A 331 1.24 -23.62 3.46
C GLU A 331 1.64 -25.08 3.67
N ASN A 332 0.80 -26.00 3.21
CA ASN A 332 1.06 -27.44 3.33
C ASN A 332 2.17 -27.87 2.37
N SER A 333 2.18 -27.33 1.15
CA SER A 333 3.25 -27.57 0.17
C SER A 333 4.62 -27.18 0.75
N THR A 334 4.69 -26.00 1.37
CA THR A 334 5.90 -25.49 2.03
C THR A 334 6.31 -26.37 3.21
N LYS A 335 5.39 -26.69 4.13
CA LYS A 335 5.67 -27.58 5.28
C LYS A 335 6.18 -28.96 4.83
N ASN A 336 5.56 -29.55 3.81
CA ASN A 336 5.97 -30.84 3.25
C ASN A 336 7.37 -30.77 2.63
N PHE A 337 7.68 -29.70 1.90
CA PHE A 337 9.00 -29.50 1.32
C PHE A 337 10.11 -29.45 2.38
N TYR A 338 9.91 -28.69 3.48
CA TYR A 338 10.88 -28.64 4.56
C TYR A 338 11.04 -29.98 5.28
N SER A 339 9.96 -30.75 5.42
CA SER A 339 10.02 -32.08 6.02
C SER A 339 10.72 -33.10 5.13
N GLU A 340 10.55 -33.02 3.82
CA GLU A 340 11.14 -33.95 2.85
C GLU A 340 12.66 -33.78 2.74
N TYR A 341 13.15 -32.54 2.81
CA TYR A 341 14.57 -32.19 2.66
C TYR A 341 15.23 -31.75 3.97
N GLU A 342 14.72 -32.18 5.14
CA GLU A 342 15.20 -31.72 6.45
C GLU A 342 16.73 -31.84 6.60
N GLU A 343 17.32 -32.95 6.15
CA GLU A 343 18.76 -33.19 6.20
C GLU A 343 19.54 -32.17 5.35
N ASP A 344 19.18 -31.99 4.08
CA ASP A 344 19.82 -31.03 3.18
C ASP A 344 19.65 -29.58 3.67
N LEU A 345 18.46 -29.27 4.18
CA LEU A 345 18.09 -27.94 4.67
C LEU A 345 18.84 -27.56 5.96
N SER A 346 19.27 -28.54 6.75
CA SER A 346 20.03 -28.34 7.99
C SER A 346 21.52 -27.98 7.76
N ARG A 347 22.00 -28.09 6.51
CA ARG A 347 23.41 -27.81 6.18
C ARG A 347 23.76 -26.33 6.36
N ASN A 348 24.88 -26.08 7.05
CA ASN A 348 25.45 -24.74 7.16
C ASN A 348 26.21 -24.37 5.87
N LEU A 349 26.08 -23.11 5.48
CA LEU A 349 26.68 -22.48 4.32
C LEU A 349 27.36 -21.18 4.74
N THR A 350 28.33 -20.73 3.95
CA THR A 350 28.92 -19.39 4.04
C THR A 350 28.96 -18.77 2.65
N LEU A 351 28.92 -17.43 2.56
CA LEU A 351 29.00 -16.76 1.26
C LEU A 351 30.36 -16.99 0.59
N THR A 352 31.44 -17.04 1.36
CA THR A 352 32.77 -17.42 0.85
C THR A 352 32.76 -18.82 0.25
N GLY A 353 32.17 -19.81 0.94
CA GLY A 353 32.08 -21.19 0.45
C GLY A 353 31.25 -21.31 -0.83
N ILE A 354 30.15 -20.56 -0.91
CA ILE A 354 29.31 -20.48 -2.11
C ILE A 354 30.09 -19.83 -3.27
N SER A 355 30.75 -18.70 -3.04
CA SER A 355 31.54 -18.00 -4.05
C SER A 355 32.63 -18.91 -4.63
N GLN A 356 33.31 -19.68 -3.78
CA GLN A 356 34.30 -20.67 -4.22
C GLN A 356 33.67 -21.76 -5.07
N THR A 357 32.53 -22.30 -4.64
CA THR A 357 31.80 -23.35 -5.38
C THR A 357 31.35 -22.86 -6.76
N ILE A 358 30.82 -21.62 -6.84
CA ILE A 358 30.46 -21.00 -8.12
C ILE A 358 31.68 -20.82 -9.01
N PHE A 359 32.78 -20.28 -8.46
CA PHE A 359 34.01 -20.07 -9.22
C PHE A 359 34.56 -21.39 -9.80
N GLU A 360 34.56 -22.46 -9.01
CA GLU A 360 34.99 -23.79 -9.47
C GLU A 360 34.09 -24.36 -10.58
N ALA A 361 32.79 -24.08 -10.52
CA ALA A 361 31.82 -24.57 -11.51
C ALA A 361 31.77 -23.74 -12.80
N THR A 362 31.90 -22.42 -12.72
CA THR A 362 31.62 -21.49 -13.82
C THR A 362 32.77 -20.56 -14.20
N GLY A 363 33.77 -20.41 -13.33
CA GLY A 363 34.84 -19.41 -13.46
C GLY A 363 34.45 -17.99 -13.07
N ILE A 364 33.20 -17.75 -12.62
CA ILE A 364 32.73 -16.44 -12.17
C ILE A 364 33.19 -16.20 -10.73
N ASP A 365 33.90 -15.09 -10.50
CA ASP A 365 34.43 -14.71 -9.18
C ASP A 365 33.60 -13.56 -8.59
N TYR A 366 32.71 -13.90 -7.66
CA TYR A 366 31.86 -12.94 -6.94
C TYR A 366 32.60 -12.20 -5.81
N ARG A 367 33.77 -12.69 -5.38
CA ARG A 367 34.59 -12.13 -4.29
C ARG A 367 33.82 -11.84 -2.99
N TRP A 368 32.84 -12.67 -2.66
CA TRP A 368 32.16 -12.56 -1.37
C TRP A 368 33.09 -13.05 -0.26
N ASN A 369 33.40 -12.15 0.68
CA ASN A 369 34.26 -12.41 1.82
C ASN A 369 33.43 -12.29 3.10
N ASP A 370 32.49 -13.22 3.29
CA ASP A 370 31.64 -13.30 4.48
C ASP A 370 31.49 -14.77 4.88
N ASP A 371 32.12 -15.08 6.02
CA ASP A 371 32.14 -16.41 6.63
C ASP A 371 31.04 -16.58 7.68
N THR A 372 30.08 -15.65 7.76
CA THR A 372 28.91 -15.81 8.62
C THR A 372 28.12 -17.03 8.18
N GLU A 373 27.95 -17.98 9.10
CA GLU A 373 27.19 -19.20 8.82
C GLU A 373 25.69 -18.93 8.77
N PHE A 374 25.03 -19.50 7.76
CA PHE A 374 23.58 -19.59 7.67
C PHE A 374 23.17 -20.96 7.15
N THR A 375 21.92 -21.35 7.37
CA THR A 375 21.43 -22.66 6.91
C THR A 375 20.91 -22.60 5.49
N MET A 376 20.97 -23.73 4.78
CA MET A 376 20.28 -23.92 3.50
C MET A 376 18.77 -23.62 3.64
N ALA A 377 18.15 -23.96 4.77
CA ALA A 377 16.78 -23.58 5.09
C ALA A 377 16.55 -22.07 5.08
N GLY A 378 17.47 -21.29 5.65
CA GLY A 378 17.43 -19.83 5.63
C GLY A 378 17.51 -19.29 4.20
N LEU A 379 18.41 -19.84 3.38
CA LEU A 379 18.55 -19.48 1.97
C LEU A 379 17.27 -19.73 1.17
N VAL A 380 16.71 -20.95 1.25
CA VAL A 380 15.47 -21.32 0.53
C VAL A 380 14.29 -20.49 1.02
N ARG A 381 14.20 -20.27 2.33
CA ARG A 381 13.16 -19.42 2.93
C ARG A 381 13.21 -18.01 2.36
N GLU A 382 14.35 -17.36 2.48
CA GLU A 382 14.51 -15.94 2.17
C GLU A 382 14.45 -15.64 0.68
N LYS A 383 15.02 -16.52 -0.15
CA LYS A 383 15.18 -16.26 -1.59
C LYS A 383 14.07 -16.86 -2.46
N ILE A 384 13.26 -17.77 -1.93
CA ILE A 384 12.18 -18.43 -2.69
C ILE A 384 10.86 -18.30 -1.94
N HIS A 385 10.74 -18.90 -0.75
CA HIS A 385 9.42 -19.04 -0.12
C HIS A 385 8.81 -17.69 0.29
N LEU A 386 9.63 -16.74 0.74
CA LEU A 386 9.18 -15.38 1.01
C LEU A 386 9.03 -14.50 -0.24
N GLU A 387 9.30 -15.06 -1.42
CA GLU A 387 9.12 -14.41 -2.73
C GLU A 387 8.00 -15.07 -3.55
N TYR A 388 7.17 -15.94 -2.95
CA TYR A 388 6.04 -16.63 -3.63
C TYR A 388 5.20 -15.66 -4.46
N TYR A 389 4.89 -14.51 -3.87
CA TYR A 389 4.19 -13.42 -4.53
C TYR A 389 4.82 -13.02 -5.89
N HIS A 390 6.13 -12.77 -5.91
CA HIS A 390 6.86 -12.37 -7.12
C HIS A 390 7.01 -13.53 -8.09
N ILE A 391 7.16 -14.75 -7.57
CA ILE A 391 7.34 -15.95 -8.38
C ILE A 391 6.08 -16.23 -9.19
N TYR A 392 4.87 -16.17 -8.60
CA TYR A 392 3.63 -16.40 -9.37
C TYR A 392 3.43 -15.34 -10.45
N ARG A 393 3.70 -14.07 -10.13
CA ARG A 393 3.73 -12.99 -11.13
C ARG A 393 4.71 -13.29 -12.26
N THR A 394 5.91 -13.78 -11.92
CA THR A 394 6.97 -14.09 -12.89
C THR A 394 6.65 -15.32 -13.74
N LEU A 395 6.00 -16.33 -13.17
CA LEU A 395 5.52 -17.51 -13.91
C LEU A 395 4.34 -17.19 -14.82
N TYR A 396 3.45 -16.27 -14.41
CA TYR A 396 2.41 -15.74 -15.29
C TYR A 396 3.04 -14.95 -16.46
N ARG A 397 4.07 -14.14 -16.17
CA ARG A 397 4.84 -13.35 -17.16
C ARG A 397 6.12 -14.05 -17.61
N SER A 398 6.05 -15.36 -17.77
CA SER A 398 7.23 -16.21 -17.92
C SER A 398 8.10 -15.87 -19.14
N GLN A 399 7.61 -15.12 -20.12
CA GLN A 399 8.40 -14.68 -21.27
C GLN A 399 9.65 -13.87 -20.89
N ILE A 400 9.70 -13.30 -19.69
CA ILE A 400 10.84 -12.50 -19.20
C ILE A 400 11.97 -13.36 -18.61
N CYS A 401 11.71 -14.64 -18.30
CA CYS A 401 12.63 -15.49 -17.54
C CYS A 401 12.74 -16.91 -18.08
N ALA A 402 11.66 -17.49 -18.61
CA ALA A 402 11.65 -18.83 -19.15
C ALA A 402 12.59 -18.94 -20.35
N LYS A 403 13.25 -20.08 -20.49
CA LYS A 403 14.27 -20.28 -21.55
C LYS A 403 13.67 -20.22 -22.95
N ASP A 404 12.41 -20.62 -23.12
CA ASP A 404 11.68 -20.55 -24.38
C ASP A 404 11.15 -19.14 -24.72
N GLY A 405 11.19 -18.20 -23.77
CA GLY A 405 10.67 -16.84 -23.93
C GLY A 405 9.15 -16.80 -24.15
N LEU A 406 8.40 -17.82 -23.72
CA LEU A 406 6.95 -17.88 -23.85
C LEU A 406 6.23 -17.39 -22.57
N PRO A 407 5.12 -16.65 -22.70
CA PRO A 407 4.30 -16.21 -21.58
C PRO A 407 3.40 -17.33 -21.03
N ASN A 408 2.73 -17.09 -19.91
CA ASN A 408 1.67 -17.94 -19.35
C ASN A 408 2.10 -19.38 -19.03
N HIS A 409 3.33 -19.57 -18.56
CA HIS A 409 3.72 -20.89 -18.06
C HIS A 409 2.96 -21.26 -16.80
N LEU A 410 2.45 -20.29 -16.04
CA LEU A 410 1.35 -20.47 -15.09
C LEU A 410 0.02 -20.18 -15.79
N SER A 411 -0.86 -21.17 -15.85
CA SER A 411 -2.19 -21.06 -16.48
C SER A 411 -3.27 -21.22 -15.42
N CYS A 412 -4.25 -20.32 -15.47
CA CYS A 412 -5.43 -20.34 -14.61
C CYS A 412 -6.66 -20.70 -15.43
N PRO A 413 -7.67 -21.37 -14.84
CA PRO A 413 -8.96 -21.57 -15.49
C PRO A 413 -9.58 -20.24 -15.94
N GLU A 414 -10.25 -20.24 -17.09
CA GLU A 414 -10.94 -19.03 -17.58
C GLU A 414 -12.15 -18.65 -16.72
N SER A 415 -12.81 -19.65 -16.12
CA SER A 415 -13.98 -19.48 -15.28
C SER A 415 -14.14 -20.61 -14.29
N CYS A 416 -14.59 -20.29 -13.08
CA CYS A 416 -14.92 -21.22 -12.01
C CYS A 416 -16.26 -20.87 -11.39
N ASP A 417 -17.11 -21.89 -11.20
CA ASP A 417 -18.34 -21.75 -10.41
C ASP A 417 -18.03 -21.86 -8.91
N GLU A 418 -18.86 -21.26 -8.06
CA GLU A 418 -18.71 -21.27 -6.59
C GLU A 418 -18.64 -22.69 -5.99
N ASP A 419 -19.36 -23.62 -6.63
CA ASP A 419 -19.46 -25.05 -6.27
C ASP A 419 -18.32 -25.91 -6.85
N THR A 420 -17.48 -25.34 -7.72
CA THR A 420 -16.35 -26.07 -8.32
C THR A 420 -15.34 -26.43 -7.22
N PRO A 421 -14.85 -27.68 -7.16
CA PRO A 421 -13.81 -28.04 -6.20
C PRO A 421 -12.60 -27.12 -6.34
N GLU A 422 -12.06 -26.64 -5.20
CA GLU A 422 -10.94 -25.69 -5.22
C GLU A 422 -9.76 -26.21 -6.04
N SER A 423 -9.49 -27.52 -5.96
CA SER A 423 -8.47 -28.19 -6.77
C SER A 423 -8.67 -27.99 -8.28
N GLU A 424 -9.91 -27.99 -8.77
CA GLU A 424 -10.20 -27.77 -10.20
C GLU A 424 -10.08 -26.30 -10.61
N CYS A 425 -9.95 -25.40 -9.63
CA CYS A 425 -9.87 -23.96 -9.80
C CYS A 425 -8.51 -23.36 -9.41
N LEU A 426 -7.45 -24.18 -9.45
CA LEU A 426 -6.09 -23.72 -9.19
C LEU A 426 -5.39 -23.32 -10.48
N CYS A 427 -4.49 -22.34 -10.37
CA CYS A 427 -3.53 -22.08 -11.43
C CYS A 427 -2.40 -23.10 -11.33
N THR A 428 -2.05 -23.75 -12.44
CA THR A 428 -0.96 -24.72 -12.49
C THR A 428 0.00 -24.40 -13.62
N CYS A 429 1.24 -24.88 -13.51
CA CYS A 429 2.18 -24.76 -14.62
C CYS A 429 1.88 -25.74 -15.75
N THR A 430 2.27 -25.40 -16.97
CA THR A 430 2.20 -26.30 -18.14
C THR A 430 2.78 -27.67 -17.82
N GLY A 431 1.99 -28.72 -18.02
CA GLY A 431 2.41 -30.10 -17.76
C GLY A 431 2.23 -30.58 -16.32
N ILE A 432 1.64 -29.78 -15.43
CA ILE A 432 1.21 -30.16 -14.09
C ILE A 432 -0.32 -30.02 -14.00
N ASP A 433 -0.99 -31.08 -13.54
CA ASP A 433 -2.43 -31.00 -13.24
C ASP A 433 -2.69 -30.54 -11.80
N SER A 434 -3.96 -30.28 -11.50
CA SER A 434 -4.42 -29.85 -10.18
C SER A 434 -4.17 -30.83 -9.04
N SER A 435 -3.90 -32.10 -9.34
CA SER A 435 -3.51 -33.09 -8.33
C SER A 435 -2.01 -33.06 -8.02
N GLY A 436 -1.25 -32.21 -8.70
CA GLY A 436 0.20 -32.17 -8.67
C GLY A 436 0.85 -33.30 -9.48
N THR A 437 0.08 -33.98 -10.35
CA THR A 437 0.65 -35.02 -11.21
C THR A 437 1.44 -34.36 -12.33
N VAL A 438 2.71 -34.73 -12.40
CA VAL A 438 3.66 -34.23 -13.40
C VAL A 438 3.56 -35.09 -14.66
N SER A 439 3.20 -34.45 -15.77
CA SER A 439 3.20 -35.07 -17.10
C SER A 439 4.59 -35.07 -17.74
N ALA A 440 4.73 -35.75 -18.88
CA ALA A 440 5.97 -35.72 -19.67
C ALA A 440 6.27 -34.33 -20.27
N ASP A 441 5.28 -33.44 -20.33
CA ASP A 441 5.39 -32.12 -20.94
C ASP A 441 5.89 -31.05 -19.94
N PHE A 442 6.05 -31.40 -18.65
CA PHE A 442 6.58 -30.46 -17.65
C PHE A 442 8.10 -30.30 -17.79
N ASP A 443 8.51 -29.16 -18.34
CA ASP A 443 9.91 -28.76 -18.43
C ASP A 443 10.28 -27.82 -17.27
N TRP A 444 10.64 -28.41 -16.13
CA TRP A 444 11.05 -27.65 -14.96
C TRP A 444 12.31 -26.81 -15.22
N GLU A 445 13.21 -27.26 -16.11
CA GLU A 445 14.44 -26.52 -16.41
C GLU A 445 14.17 -25.25 -17.20
N ASN A 446 13.09 -25.23 -17.99
CA ASN A 446 12.60 -24.04 -18.67
C ASN A 446 12.13 -22.98 -17.67
N LEU A 447 11.45 -23.41 -16.60
CA LEU A 447 10.86 -22.51 -15.59
C LEU A 447 11.80 -22.15 -14.44
N GLU A 448 12.84 -22.94 -14.20
CA GLU A 448 13.80 -22.73 -13.12
C GLU A 448 14.31 -21.26 -13.02
N PRO A 449 14.66 -20.55 -14.12
CA PRO A 449 15.11 -19.16 -14.01
C PRO A 449 14.04 -18.20 -13.45
N CYS A 450 12.75 -18.52 -13.63
CA CYS A 450 11.63 -17.71 -13.14
C CYS A 450 11.45 -17.77 -11.62
N LEU A 451 12.12 -18.70 -10.92
CA LEU A 451 12.10 -18.75 -9.46
C LEU A 451 13.04 -17.72 -8.80
N TYR A 452 13.94 -17.11 -9.57
CA TYR A 452 15.03 -16.33 -9.00
C TYR A 452 14.87 -14.84 -9.31
N ALA A 453 15.00 -14.00 -8.28
CA ALA A 453 14.97 -12.55 -8.43
C ALA A 453 16.17 -11.98 -9.21
N SER A 454 17.25 -12.75 -9.36
CA SER A 454 18.45 -12.32 -10.08
C SER A 454 19.30 -13.50 -10.57
N ASP A 455 20.19 -13.25 -11.53
CA ASP A 455 21.21 -14.21 -11.97
C ASP A 455 22.12 -14.66 -10.81
N THR A 456 22.44 -13.74 -9.89
CA THR A 456 23.21 -14.07 -8.70
C THR A 456 22.49 -15.09 -7.83
N THR A 457 21.19 -14.93 -7.58
CA THR A 457 20.38 -15.88 -6.81
C THR A 457 20.34 -17.24 -7.52
N LYS A 458 20.15 -17.24 -8.84
CA LYS A 458 20.20 -18.47 -9.66
C LYS A 458 21.52 -19.21 -9.50
N ASP A 459 22.65 -18.51 -9.60
CA ASP A 459 23.98 -19.12 -9.52
C ASP A 459 24.26 -19.67 -8.12
N ILE A 460 23.85 -18.97 -7.07
CA ILE A 460 23.87 -19.48 -5.68
C ILE A 460 23.11 -20.81 -5.59
N PHE A 461 21.86 -20.84 -6.03
CA PHE A 461 21.01 -22.03 -5.92
C PHE A 461 21.57 -23.21 -6.68
N LYS A 462 22.09 -22.99 -7.90
CA LYS A 462 22.72 -24.05 -8.70
C LYS A 462 23.98 -24.61 -8.06
N ALA A 463 24.71 -23.79 -7.33
CA ALA A 463 25.95 -24.21 -6.66
C ALA A 463 25.69 -25.10 -5.44
N VAL A 464 24.64 -24.83 -4.65
CA VAL A 464 24.49 -25.49 -3.33
C VAL A 464 23.21 -26.29 -3.13
N VAL A 465 22.13 -26.01 -3.87
CA VAL A 465 20.86 -26.75 -3.73
C VAL A 465 20.88 -27.95 -4.69
N PRO A 466 20.65 -29.19 -4.21
CA PRO A 466 20.58 -30.38 -5.07
C PRO A 466 19.56 -30.24 -6.21
N GLU A 467 19.85 -30.85 -7.36
CA GLU A 467 18.99 -30.75 -8.56
C GLU A 467 17.58 -31.29 -8.34
N ASP A 468 17.46 -32.43 -7.66
CA ASP A 468 16.18 -33.04 -7.32
C ASP A 468 15.37 -32.13 -6.38
N MET A 469 16.03 -31.47 -5.42
CA MET A 469 15.43 -30.48 -4.55
C MET A 469 14.95 -29.24 -5.31
N ARG A 470 15.74 -28.72 -6.27
CA ARG A 470 15.31 -27.60 -7.14
C ARG A 470 14.11 -27.98 -8.01
N LYS A 471 14.13 -29.17 -8.61
CA LYS A 471 12.99 -29.70 -9.37
C LYS A 471 11.74 -29.82 -8.50
N LYS A 472 11.87 -30.36 -7.29
CA LYS A 472 10.76 -30.50 -6.35
C LYS A 472 10.21 -29.15 -5.90
N LEU A 473 11.07 -28.17 -5.66
CA LEU A 473 10.68 -26.79 -5.33
C LEU A 473 9.81 -26.16 -6.43
N ILE A 474 10.26 -26.23 -7.69
CA ILE A 474 9.49 -25.70 -8.84
C ILE A 474 8.16 -26.46 -8.98
N THR A 475 8.19 -27.78 -8.86
CA THR A 475 6.98 -28.61 -8.94
C THR A 475 5.97 -28.22 -7.87
N SER A 476 6.44 -28.08 -6.62
CA SER A 476 5.61 -27.69 -5.46
C SER A 476 4.99 -26.30 -5.62
N ILE A 477 5.71 -25.34 -6.19
CA ILE A 477 5.19 -24.00 -6.50
C ILE A 477 4.17 -24.10 -7.63
N CYS A 478 4.50 -24.80 -8.71
CA CYS A 478 3.64 -24.94 -9.88
C CYS A 478 2.35 -25.75 -9.65
N SER A 479 2.26 -26.49 -8.55
CA SER A 479 1.06 -27.23 -8.15
C SER A 479 0.36 -26.65 -6.93
N ALA A 480 0.97 -25.70 -6.22
CA ALA A 480 0.35 -25.14 -5.03
C ALA A 480 -0.77 -24.17 -5.41
N GLY A 481 -1.98 -24.40 -4.89
CA GLY A 481 -2.98 -23.35 -4.85
C GLY A 481 -2.53 -22.20 -3.95
N VAL A 482 -2.42 -20.99 -4.51
CA VAL A 482 -2.17 -19.77 -3.74
C VAL A 482 -3.39 -18.87 -3.74
N LYS A 483 -3.63 -18.28 -2.58
CA LYS A 483 -4.54 -17.18 -2.35
C LYS A 483 -3.73 -16.00 -1.84
N GLN A 484 -4.19 -14.80 -2.14
CA GLN A 484 -3.61 -13.57 -1.63
C GLN A 484 -4.75 -12.71 -1.08
N GLY A 485 -4.53 -12.01 0.03
CA GLY A 485 -5.45 -10.97 0.44
C GLY A 485 -5.42 -9.80 -0.54
N GLU A 486 -6.29 -8.82 -0.36
CA GLU A 486 -6.37 -7.63 -1.20
C GLU A 486 -5.18 -6.71 -0.94
N GLN A 487 -4.08 -7.04 -1.60
CA GLN A 487 -2.97 -6.17 -1.91
C GLN A 487 -3.05 -5.92 -3.42
N LEU A 488 -3.64 -4.81 -3.83
CA LEU A 488 -3.76 -4.47 -5.26
C LEU A 488 -2.40 -4.43 -5.97
N GLU A 489 -1.28 -4.39 -5.24
CA GLU A 489 0.08 -4.48 -5.79
C GLU A 489 0.30 -5.73 -6.67
N SER A 490 -0.36 -6.87 -6.41
CA SER A 490 -0.26 -8.07 -7.27
C SER A 490 -1.22 -8.08 -8.45
N ALA A 491 -2.18 -7.16 -8.46
CA ALA A 491 -3.24 -7.09 -9.46
C ALA A 491 -2.96 -6.05 -10.52
#